data_AF-A0A817TUU7-F1
#
_entry.id   AF-A0A817TUU7-F1
#
_cell.length_a   1.000
_cell.length_b   1.000
_cell.length_c   1.000
_cell.angle_alpha   90.00
_cell.angle_beta   90.00
_cell.angle_gamma   90.00
#
_symmetry.space_group_name_H-M   'P 1'
#
loop_
_entity.id
_entity.type
_entity.pdbx_description
1 polymer ?
#
loop_
_entity_poly.entity_id
_entity_poly.type
_entity_poly.pdbx_seq_one_letter_code
_entity_poly.pdbx_strand_id
1 'polypeptide(L)'
;MNLLGASPSSQNGHSAIRIQSKERYINAKEIVDVVDEYRRRGIPLDLIALDWRSWPSGNGWGQKSMDPTRFPDPTSFLNALHKRNVHLMVSVWPSMSDGCANHCEMKKGHFLLDDNSTYNAFVPEARACYWNQTNTGLFVHGVDAWWSHFSEPFMADWAGAVEPEAHNRLIMNIQHFKQYLDPDLINVYSLQHAKAIYDGQRGTTLNKRVFILTRSAYAGQHRYATAVWSGDTCATWETLRRCIPSGFNFCATGEAFWTVDIGGFFINYDKEMWFWRGDYSEGYRGTTDGSLLEPDPQDTGCRDLGFRELYVRWLQYATFLPLFRSHGTDASREVWRFGEVGTPFYDAIVKYIRLRYQLMPYIYSLTAQITLNSYTMLRAIALDFPDDPNTLDLIDQYLFGSALLICPVTKPMYYQRNSISIRDEPKTRCVYLPIGSRWYDFWTETIHEGGQTHVASASLDTLPIFVREGSIIPMTQVMQYVDEVTDAPYEIRVYRGADARFTIYEDEGDNYNYEQEAFALVNLSWYESCNQLKISSRQGSFSGLVTERQYDIIFISEEGRETKTIIFKGDDMLVSSAKPYMQTNLYEQL
;
A
#
# COMPACT_ATOMS: atom_id res chain seq x y z
N MET A 1 10.35 14.39 17.12
CA MET A 1 9.26 13.86 16.27
C MET A 1 7.85 14.04 16.84
N ASN A 2 7.62 14.38 18.12
CA ASN A 2 6.25 14.58 18.70
C ASN A 2 5.48 15.85 18.25
N LEU A 3 5.99 16.66 17.33
CA LEU A 3 5.34 17.92 16.93
C LEU A 3 4.13 17.74 15.98
N LEU A 4 3.99 16.57 15.35
CA LEU A 4 3.01 16.35 14.27
C LEU A 4 1.86 15.37 14.63
N GLY A 5 1.89 14.77 15.83
CA GLY A 5 0.91 13.76 16.29
C GLY A 5 1.31 12.33 15.91
N ALA A 6 0.70 11.32 16.55
CA ALA A 6 0.86 9.92 16.16
C ALA A 6 -0.05 9.60 14.96
N SER A 7 0.38 8.68 14.09
CA SER A 7 -0.48 8.16 13.01
C SER A 7 -1.43 7.15 13.62
N PRO A 8 -2.76 7.31 13.53
CA PRO A 8 -3.69 6.30 14.01
C PRO A 8 -3.45 4.98 13.28
N SER A 9 -3.58 3.87 13.98
CA SER A 9 -3.58 2.56 13.34
C SER A 9 -4.70 2.51 12.30
N SER A 10 -4.44 1.93 11.12
CA SER A 10 -5.45 1.79 10.08
C SER A 10 -6.43 0.65 10.42
N GLN A 11 -7.67 0.77 9.94
CA GLN A 11 -8.72 -0.27 9.96
C GLN A 11 -8.17 -1.64 9.59
N ASN A 12 -8.28 -2.70 10.41
CA ASN A 12 -7.77 -4.07 10.13
C ASN A 12 -6.33 -4.15 9.58
N GLY A 13 -5.48 -3.13 9.82
CA GLY A 13 -4.24 -3.00 9.06
C GLY A 13 -4.50 -2.80 7.57
N HIS A 14 -5.38 -1.90 7.15
CA HIS A 14 -5.77 -1.62 5.77
C HIS A 14 -4.58 -1.07 4.95
N SER A 15 -3.51 -0.64 5.62
CA SER A 15 -2.19 -0.48 5.00
C SER A 15 -1.57 -1.83 4.61
N ALA A 16 -1.65 -2.85 5.47
CA ALA A 16 -1.11 -4.19 5.25
C ALA A 16 -1.83 -5.02 4.17
N ILE A 17 -3.07 -4.68 3.79
CA ILE A 17 -3.92 -5.48 2.89
C ILE A 17 -3.77 -5.20 1.39
N ARG A 18 -4.36 -6.08 0.56
CA ARG A 18 -4.45 -5.91 -0.90
C ARG A 18 -5.66 -5.08 -1.31
N ILE A 19 -5.43 -4.03 -2.10
CA ILE A 19 -6.49 -3.19 -2.70
C ILE A 19 -6.61 -3.40 -4.22
N GLN A 20 -7.69 -4.02 -4.69
CA GLN A 20 -7.99 -4.07 -6.12
C GLN A 20 -8.77 -2.82 -6.55
N SER A 21 -8.35 -2.20 -7.65
CA SER A 21 -9.01 -1.04 -8.21
C SER A 21 -8.81 -0.98 -9.72
N LYS A 22 -9.65 -0.16 -10.36
CA LYS A 22 -9.65 0.19 -11.77
C LYS A 22 -10.32 1.55 -11.88
N GLU A 23 -9.93 2.37 -12.85
CA GLU A 23 -10.71 3.49 -13.37
C GLU A 23 -11.44 2.96 -14.62
N ARG A 24 -12.70 2.55 -14.53
CA ARG A 24 -13.51 2.40 -13.31
C ARG A 24 -14.37 1.15 -13.34
N TYR A 25 -14.84 0.70 -12.18
CA TYR A 25 -15.96 -0.22 -12.07
C TYR A 25 -17.27 0.56 -12.26
N ILE A 26 -18.22 0.00 -13.01
CA ILE A 26 -19.37 0.76 -13.53
C ILE A 26 -20.60 0.61 -12.64
N ASN A 27 -20.84 -0.57 -12.09
CA ASN A 27 -22.04 -0.88 -11.32
C ASN A 27 -21.77 -1.91 -10.21
N ALA A 28 -22.75 -2.10 -9.33
CA ALA A 28 -22.67 -3.02 -8.20
C ALA A 28 -22.36 -4.47 -8.64
N LYS A 29 -22.94 -4.92 -9.76
CA LYS A 29 -22.78 -6.30 -10.24
C LYS A 29 -21.34 -6.58 -10.63
N GLU A 30 -20.71 -5.70 -11.41
CA GLU A 30 -19.32 -5.88 -11.84
C GLU A 30 -18.36 -5.99 -10.64
N ILE A 31 -18.54 -5.14 -9.62
CA ILE A 31 -17.71 -5.19 -8.41
C ILE A 31 -17.88 -6.53 -7.70
N VAL A 32 -19.12 -7.01 -7.53
CA VAL A 32 -19.39 -8.31 -6.91
C VAL A 32 -18.82 -9.46 -7.75
N ASP A 33 -18.98 -9.44 -9.07
CA ASP A 33 -18.44 -10.46 -9.98
C ASP A 33 -16.91 -10.54 -9.89
N VAL A 34 -16.23 -9.39 -9.83
CA VAL A 34 -14.77 -9.32 -9.67
C VAL A 34 -14.35 -9.93 -8.34
N VAL A 35 -15.02 -9.57 -7.23
CA VAL A 35 -14.72 -10.15 -5.92
C VAL A 35 -14.95 -11.66 -5.91
N ASP A 36 -16.06 -12.13 -6.50
CA ASP A 36 -16.36 -13.55 -6.62
C ASP A 36 -15.29 -14.30 -7.43
N GLU A 37 -14.74 -13.67 -8.47
CA GLU A 37 -13.65 -14.25 -9.26
C GLU A 37 -12.33 -14.34 -8.47
N TYR A 38 -12.00 -13.35 -7.64
CA TYR A 38 -10.86 -13.45 -6.71
C TYR A 38 -11.03 -14.62 -5.74
N ARG A 39 -12.20 -14.73 -5.09
CA ARG A 39 -12.53 -15.82 -4.17
C ARG A 39 -12.49 -17.18 -4.86
N ARG A 40 -13.06 -17.29 -6.06
CA ARG A 40 -13.07 -18.52 -6.87
C ARG A 40 -11.65 -18.98 -7.23
N ARG A 41 -10.75 -18.05 -7.56
CA ARG A 41 -9.35 -18.33 -7.90
C ARG A 41 -8.46 -18.56 -6.67
N GLY A 42 -9.00 -18.38 -5.46
CA GLY A 42 -8.23 -18.46 -4.23
C GLY A 42 -7.13 -17.40 -4.15
N ILE A 43 -7.37 -16.22 -4.71
CA ILE A 43 -6.42 -15.10 -4.68
C ILE A 43 -6.84 -14.13 -3.56
N PRO A 44 -5.94 -13.84 -2.61
CA PRO A 44 -6.26 -12.96 -1.48
C PRO A 44 -6.69 -11.55 -1.89
N LEU A 45 -7.75 -11.03 -1.27
CA LEU A 45 -8.29 -9.67 -1.46
C LEU A 45 -9.11 -9.24 -0.23
N ASP A 46 -8.83 -8.06 0.31
CA ASP A 46 -9.58 -7.47 1.44
C ASP A 46 -10.39 -6.24 1.04
N LEU A 47 -9.96 -5.49 0.03
CA LEU A 47 -10.60 -4.24 -0.34
C LEU A 47 -10.68 -4.07 -1.86
N ILE A 48 -11.84 -3.63 -2.33
CA ILE A 48 -12.06 -3.18 -3.70
C ILE A 48 -12.44 -1.69 -3.71
N ALA A 49 -11.95 -0.93 -4.69
CA ALA A 49 -12.21 0.50 -4.78
C ALA A 49 -13.12 0.85 -5.96
N LEU A 50 -14.21 1.55 -5.67
CA LEU A 50 -15.06 2.24 -6.64
C LEU A 50 -14.48 3.64 -6.88
N ASP A 51 -14.00 3.86 -8.11
CA ASP A 51 -13.49 5.15 -8.56
C ASP A 51 -14.62 6.19 -8.78
N TRP A 52 -14.31 7.31 -9.44
CA TRP A 52 -15.22 8.39 -9.77
C TRP A 52 -16.48 7.90 -10.51
N ARG A 53 -17.51 8.75 -10.51
CA ARG A 53 -18.88 8.39 -10.93
C ARG A 53 -19.49 7.29 -10.07
N SER A 54 -19.42 7.40 -8.76
CA SER A 54 -20.41 6.73 -7.90
C SER A 54 -21.81 7.35 -8.10
N TRP A 55 -21.87 8.66 -8.34
CA TRP A 55 -23.05 9.52 -8.47
C TRP A 55 -23.88 9.39 -9.75
N PRO A 56 -25.13 9.92 -9.76
CA PRO A 56 -25.97 9.97 -10.95
C PRO A 56 -25.28 10.55 -12.19
N SER A 57 -25.54 9.94 -13.35
CA SER A 57 -25.07 10.48 -14.64
C SER A 57 -25.62 11.89 -14.92
N GLY A 58 -24.94 12.65 -15.78
CA GLY A 58 -25.30 14.04 -16.08
C GLY A 58 -24.57 15.03 -15.17
N ASN A 59 -25.30 15.91 -14.47
CA ASN A 59 -24.73 16.95 -13.60
C ASN A 59 -24.35 16.44 -12.20
N GLY A 60 -24.24 15.13 -11.97
CA GLY A 60 -23.97 14.57 -10.65
C GLY A 60 -22.51 14.64 -10.19
N TRP A 61 -21.58 15.25 -10.95
CA TRP A 61 -20.15 15.22 -10.60
C TRP A 61 -19.90 15.61 -9.15
N GLY A 62 -19.12 14.77 -8.46
CA GLY A 62 -18.75 15.00 -7.07
C GLY A 62 -19.90 14.86 -6.08
N GLN A 63 -21.11 14.45 -6.48
CA GLN A 63 -22.19 14.18 -5.54
C GLN A 63 -21.84 12.97 -4.66
N LYS A 64 -22.06 13.07 -3.34
CA LYS A 64 -21.67 12.01 -2.40
C LYS A 64 -22.79 10.99 -2.24
N SER A 65 -23.17 10.35 -3.34
CA SER A 65 -24.31 9.41 -3.43
C SER A 65 -24.03 8.34 -4.47
N MET A 66 -24.74 7.22 -4.41
CA MET A 66 -24.70 6.20 -5.47
C MET A 66 -25.82 6.39 -6.50
N ASP A 67 -25.51 6.24 -7.79
CA ASP A 67 -26.47 6.28 -8.89
C ASP A 67 -27.51 5.15 -8.76
N PRO A 68 -28.81 5.44 -8.68
CA PRO A 68 -29.83 4.42 -8.44
C PRO A 68 -30.04 3.45 -9.60
N THR A 69 -29.52 3.74 -10.80
CA THR A 69 -29.55 2.79 -11.93
C THR A 69 -28.42 1.78 -11.81
N ARG A 70 -27.22 2.23 -11.38
CA ARG A 70 -26.01 1.38 -11.31
C ARG A 70 -25.82 0.72 -9.95
N PHE A 71 -26.41 1.31 -8.91
CA PHE A 71 -26.38 0.89 -7.52
C PHE A 71 -27.79 1.07 -6.90
N PRO A 72 -28.80 0.31 -7.36
CA PRO A 72 -30.20 0.51 -6.96
C PRO A 72 -30.47 0.30 -5.48
N ASP A 73 -29.68 -0.55 -4.82
CA ASP A 73 -29.72 -0.77 -3.37
C ASP A 73 -28.29 -0.79 -2.82
N PRO A 74 -27.74 0.39 -2.46
CA PRO A 74 -26.39 0.50 -1.91
C PRO A 74 -26.19 -0.37 -0.66
N THR A 75 -27.16 -0.40 0.25
CA THR A 75 -27.05 -1.19 1.49
C THR A 75 -26.97 -2.68 1.20
N SER A 76 -27.83 -3.22 0.32
CA SER A 76 -27.74 -4.63 -0.06
C SER A 76 -26.44 -4.94 -0.82
N PHE A 77 -25.96 -4.01 -1.65
CA PHE A 77 -24.69 -4.14 -2.37
C PHE A 77 -23.49 -4.21 -1.40
N LEU A 78 -23.38 -3.29 -0.45
CA LEU A 78 -22.30 -3.29 0.56
C LEU A 78 -22.37 -4.54 1.44
N ASN A 79 -23.57 -4.92 1.89
CA ASN A 79 -23.78 -6.17 2.64
C ASN A 79 -23.33 -7.41 1.84
N ALA A 80 -23.49 -7.41 0.52
CA ALA A 80 -23.02 -8.51 -0.33
C ALA A 80 -21.48 -8.58 -0.39
N LEU A 81 -20.79 -7.44 -0.37
CA LEU A 81 -19.32 -7.39 -0.28
C LEU A 81 -18.83 -7.82 1.10
N HIS A 82 -19.43 -7.31 2.18
CA HIS A 82 -19.03 -7.67 3.55
C HIS A 82 -19.26 -9.15 3.85
N LYS A 83 -20.31 -9.78 3.30
CA LYS A 83 -20.51 -11.24 3.38
C LYS A 83 -19.39 -12.06 2.72
N ARG A 84 -18.59 -11.44 1.85
CA ARG A 84 -17.40 -12.03 1.20
C ARG A 84 -16.10 -11.60 1.89
N ASN A 85 -16.21 -10.91 3.03
CA ASN A 85 -15.09 -10.31 3.76
C ASN A 85 -14.28 -9.38 2.85
N VAL A 86 -14.97 -8.53 2.09
CA VAL A 86 -14.36 -7.47 1.28
C VAL A 86 -14.96 -6.13 1.63
N HIS A 87 -14.09 -5.15 1.86
CA HIS A 87 -14.42 -3.77 2.12
C HIS A 87 -14.50 -2.96 0.82
N LEU A 88 -15.31 -1.90 0.82
CA LEU A 88 -15.42 -0.95 -0.29
C LEU A 88 -14.78 0.39 0.07
N MET A 89 -13.84 0.83 -0.76
CA MET A 89 -13.40 2.22 -0.81
C MET A 89 -14.13 2.98 -1.91
N VAL A 90 -14.53 4.23 -1.64
CA VAL A 90 -15.21 5.07 -2.64
C VAL A 90 -14.44 6.37 -2.88
N SER A 91 -14.27 6.73 -4.15
CA SER A 91 -13.74 8.03 -4.59
C SER A 91 -14.68 9.17 -4.20
N VAL A 92 -14.16 10.11 -3.43
CA VAL A 92 -14.86 11.32 -2.98
C VAL A 92 -14.02 12.54 -3.34
N TRP A 93 -14.60 13.42 -4.14
CA TRP A 93 -13.91 14.61 -4.66
C TRP A 93 -14.29 15.85 -3.84
N PRO A 94 -13.40 16.84 -3.71
CA PRO A 94 -13.74 18.12 -3.11
C PRO A 94 -14.59 19.01 -4.03
N SER A 95 -14.55 18.79 -5.35
CA SER A 95 -15.30 19.54 -6.35
C SER A 95 -16.65 18.91 -6.66
N MET A 96 -17.63 19.75 -7.05
CA MET A 96 -19.00 19.35 -7.39
C MET A 96 -19.53 20.13 -8.59
N SER A 97 -20.28 19.48 -9.48
CA SER A 97 -20.96 20.15 -10.59
C SER A 97 -22.04 21.12 -10.11
N ASP A 98 -22.12 22.28 -10.75
CA ASP A 98 -23.16 23.29 -10.49
C ASP A 98 -24.57 22.69 -10.67
N GLY A 99 -25.44 22.97 -9.69
CA GLY A 99 -26.84 22.53 -9.69
C GLY A 99 -27.09 21.10 -9.20
N CYS A 100 -26.05 20.32 -8.86
CA CYS A 100 -26.27 19.04 -8.16
C CYS A 100 -26.73 19.27 -6.71
N ALA A 101 -27.33 18.26 -6.07
CA ALA A 101 -27.94 18.45 -4.75
C ALA A 101 -26.93 18.91 -3.68
N ASN A 102 -25.77 18.23 -3.62
CA ASN A 102 -24.68 18.57 -2.72
C ASN A 102 -24.10 19.97 -2.98
N HIS A 103 -23.98 20.35 -4.27
CA HIS A 103 -23.51 21.68 -4.67
C HIS A 103 -24.48 22.77 -4.22
N CYS A 104 -25.78 22.61 -4.47
CA CYS A 104 -26.81 23.56 -4.06
C CYS A 104 -26.81 23.79 -2.54
N GLU A 105 -26.62 22.73 -1.74
CA GLU A 105 -26.51 22.83 -0.28
C GLU A 105 -25.27 23.64 0.13
N MET A 106 -24.10 23.33 -0.44
CA MET A 106 -22.85 24.04 -0.18
C MET A 106 -22.95 25.51 -0.59
N LYS A 107 -23.55 25.80 -1.74
CA LYS A 107 -23.76 27.16 -2.25
C LYS A 107 -24.67 27.97 -1.32
N LYS A 108 -25.77 27.37 -0.85
CA LYS A 108 -26.68 28.01 0.11
C LYS A 108 -26.00 28.33 1.44
N GLY A 109 -25.07 27.48 1.87
CA GLY A 109 -24.26 27.69 3.07
C GLY A 109 -23.09 28.66 2.92
N HIS A 110 -22.82 29.16 1.70
CA HIS A 110 -21.57 29.89 1.39
C HIS A 110 -20.31 29.08 1.72
N PHE A 111 -20.36 27.77 1.45
CA PHE A 111 -19.32 26.79 1.76
C PHE A 111 -18.45 26.39 0.57
N LEU A 112 -18.54 27.10 -0.56
CA LEU A 112 -17.71 26.89 -1.74
C LEU A 112 -16.57 27.91 -1.77
N LEU A 113 -15.46 27.57 -2.42
CA LEU A 113 -14.48 28.53 -2.89
C LEU A 113 -15.09 29.37 -4.03
N ASP A 114 -14.40 30.45 -4.41
CA ASP A 114 -14.87 31.38 -5.44
C ASP A 114 -14.92 30.77 -6.85
N ASP A 115 -14.37 29.56 -7.05
CA ASP A 115 -14.56 28.74 -8.26
C ASP A 115 -16.01 28.21 -8.39
N ASN A 116 -16.82 28.36 -7.34
CA ASN A 116 -18.20 27.87 -7.22
C ASN A 116 -18.32 26.37 -7.53
N SER A 117 -17.30 25.57 -7.21
CA SER A 117 -17.27 24.11 -7.45
C SER A 117 -16.64 23.36 -6.28
N THR A 118 -15.49 23.82 -5.82
CA THR A 118 -14.72 23.20 -4.75
C THR A 118 -15.21 23.68 -3.39
N TYR A 119 -15.51 22.78 -2.45
CA TYR A 119 -15.90 23.22 -1.11
C TYR A 119 -14.72 23.86 -0.36
N ASN A 120 -15.00 24.85 0.50
CA ASN A 120 -13.99 25.54 1.27
C ASN A 120 -13.61 24.71 2.52
N ALA A 121 -12.63 23.82 2.37
CA ALA A 121 -12.16 22.96 3.46
C ALA A 121 -11.62 23.72 4.69
N PHE A 122 -11.32 25.02 4.60
CA PHE A 122 -10.83 25.82 5.73
C PHE A 122 -11.96 26.24 6.69
N VAL A 123 -13.22 26.25 6.23
CA VAL A 123 -14.39 26.60 7.04
C VAL A 123 -14.91 25.36 7.79
N PRO A 124 -14.97 25.34 9.14
CA PRO A 124 -15.45 24.20 9.91
C PRO A 124 -16.85 23.72 9.53
N GLU A 125 -17.78 24.64 9.28
CA GLU A 125 -19.16 24.35 8.90
C GLU A 125 -19.24 23.71 7.51
N ALA A 126 -18.36 24.13 6.58
CA ALA A 126 -18.24 23.51 5.26
C ALA A 126 -17.72 22.07 5.36
N ARG A 127 -16.74 21.80 6.22
CA ARG A 127 -16.26 20.44 6.51
C ARG A 127 -17.35 19.57 7.12
N ALA A 128 -18.12 20.10 8.06
CA ALA A 128 -19.25 19.40 8.66
C ALA A 128 -20.33 19.08 7.62
N CYS A 129 -20.65 20.02 6.73
CA CYS A 129 -21.56 19.79 5.60
C CYS A 129 -21.03 18.70 4.65
N TYR A 130 -19.75 18.74 4.29
CA TYR A 130 -19.10 17.74 3.44
C TYR A 130 -19.19 16.33 4.05
N TRP A 131 -18.90 16.22 5.35
CA TRP A 131 -19.03 14.95 6.05
C TRP A 131 -20.49 14.51 6.11
N ASN A 132 -21.44 15.39 6.47
CA ASN A 132 -22.85 15.02 6.54
C ASN A 132 -23.35 14.43 5.21
N GLN A 133 -23.02 15.10 4.11
CA GLN A 133 -23.27 14.62 2.76
C GLN A 133 -22.69 13.22 2.51
N THR A 134 -21.40 13.04 2.82
CA THR A 134 -20.67 11.76 2.68
C THR A 134 -21.27 10.67 3.56
N ASN A 135 -21.66 11.02 4.79
CA ASN A 135 -22.29 10.11 5.72
C ASN A 135 -23.62 9.61 5.18
N THR A 136 -24.53 10.54 4.87
CA THR A 136 -25.91 10.23 4.47
C THR A 136 -26.02 9.49 3.14
N GLY A 137 -25.13 9.75 2.18
CA GLY A 137 -25.22 9.14 0.87
C GLY A 137 -24.29 7.95 0.65
N LEU A 138 -23.31 7.71 1.54
CA LEU A 138 -22.32 6.63 1.38
C LEU A 138 -22.07 5.85 2.68
N PHE A 139 -21.65 6.53 3.77
CA PHE A 139 -21.21 5.83 5.00
C PHE A 139 -22.32 5.00 5.66
N VAL A 140 -23.54 5.55 5.77
CA VAL A 140 -24.69 4.85 6.38
C VAL A 140 -25.07 3.56 5.66
N HIS A 141 -24.65 3.39 4.40
CA HIS A 141 -24.86 2.18 3.62
C HIS A 141 -23.77 1.12 3.81
N GLY A 142 -22.68 1.44 4.52
CA GLY A 142 -21.61 0.51 4.84
C GLY A 142 -20.28 0.75 4.12
N VAL A 143 -20.08 1.87 3.42
CA VAL A 143 -18.76 2.20 2.84
C VAL A 143 -17.68 2.19 3.93
N ASP A 144 -16.52 1.63 3.61
CA ASP A 144 -15.46 1.34 4.58
C ASP A 144 -14.33 2.37 4.57
N ALA A 145 -13.99 2.87 3.39
CA ALA A 145 -12.81 3.68 3.18
C ALA A 145 -13.04 4.81 2.17
N TRP A 146 -12.22 5.85 2.27
CA TRP A 146 -12.37 7.07 1.48
C TRP A 146 -11.18 7.27 0.57
N TRP A 147 -11.44 7.45 -0.72
CA TRP A 147 -10.43 7.87 -1.67
C TRP A 147 -10.63 9.35 -1.98
N SER A 148 -9.90 10.21 -1.26
CA SER A 148 -9.88 11.67 -1.46
C SER A 148 -9.09 12.03 -2.72
N HIS A 149 -9.75 11.86 -3.86
CA HIS A 149 -9.17 12.20 -5.16
C HIS A 149 -9.15 13.72 -5.35
N PHE A 150 -8.17 14.20 -6.13
CA PHE A 150 -8.07 15.62 -6.50
C PHE A 150 -7.99 16.54 -5.28
N SER A 151 -7.24 16.11 -4.26
CA SER A 151 -7.04 16.81 -2.99
C SER A 151 -6.04 17.97 -3.09
N GLU A 152 -5.49 18.25 -4.27
CA GLU A 152 -4.55 19.35 -4.48
C GLU A 152 -5.11 20.75 -4.24
N PRO A 153 -6.32 21.19 -4.64
CA PRO A 153 -7.43 20.65 -5.41
C PRO A 153 -7.59 21.36 -6.77
N PHE A 154 -6.47 21.73 -7.39
CA PHE A 154 -6.42 22.36 -8.71
C PHE A 154 -5.21 21.82 -9.49
N MET A 155 -5.34 21.68 -10.80
CA MET A 155 -4.27 21.23 -11.69
C MET A 155 -4.33 21.97 -13.02
N ALA A 156 -3.70 23.15 -13.07
CA ALA A 156 -3.75 24.03 -14.25
C ALA A 156 -2.84 23.57 -15.39
N ASP A 157 -1.86 22.72 -15.10
CA ASP A 157 -0.90 22.18 -16.06
C ASP A 157 -1.38 20.90 -16.75
N TRP A 158 -2.58 20.40 -16.43
CA TRP A 158 -3.09 19.12 -16.93
C TRP A 158 -3.78 19.24 -18.31
N ALA A 159 -3.11 19.88 -19.27
CA ALA A 159 -3.58 20.05 -20.64
C ALA A 159 -2.42 20.22 -21.64
N GLY A 160 -2.69 19.92 -22.91
CA GLY A 160 -1.78 20.16 -24.03
C GLY A 160 -0.78 19.04 -24.30
N ALA A 161 -0.19 19.06 -25.50
CA ALA A 161 0.65 17.99 -26.04
C ALA A 161 2.08 17.95 -25.48
N VAL A 162 2.58 19.08 -24.97
CA VAL A 162 3.98 19.24 -24.55
C VAL A 162 4.03 19.48 -23.05
N GLU A 163 4.87 18.71 -22.36
CA GLU A 163 5.10 18.91 -20.93
C GLU A 163 5.76 20.28 -20.71
N PRO A 164 5.14 21.18 -19.94
CA PRO A 164 5.79 22.43 -19.59
C PRO A 164 7.01 22.17 -18.69
N GLU A 165 8.04 22.99 -18.80
CA GLU A 165 9.20 22.90 -17.89
C GLU A 165 8.76 22.98 -16.41
N ALA A 166 9.46 22.27 -15.52
CA ALA A 166 9.07 22.16 -14.10
C ALA A 166 8.81 23.51 -13.42
N HIS A 167 9.63 24.52 -13.70
CA HIS A 167 9.43 25.87 -13.17
C HIS A 167 8.14 26.53 -13.69
N ASN A 168 7.82 26.35 -14.96
CA ASN A 168 6.59 26.87 -15.57
C ASN A 168 5.35 26.16 -15.01
N ARG A 169 5.41 24.83 -14.82
CA ARG A 169 4.34 24.05 -14.18
C ARG A 169 4.03 24.57 -12.78
N LEU A 170 5.07 24.86 -11.99
CA LEU A 170 4.93 25.45 -10.67
C LEU A 170 4.25 26.83 -10.72
N ILE A 171 4.69 27.72 -11.61
CA ILE A 171 4.10 29.06 -11.76
C ILE A 171 2.63 28.98 -12.18
N MET A 172 2.30 28.16 -13.19
CA MET A 172 0.93 27.99 -13.70
C MET A 172 -0.02 27.56 -12.59
N ASN A 173 0.37 26.54 -11.82
CA ASN A 173 -0.44 26.07 -10.71
C ASN A 173 -0.57 27.15 -9.63
N ILE A 174 0.53 27.75 -9.16
CA ILE A 174 0.48 28.82 -8.15
C ILE A 174 -0.46 29.96 -8.59
N GLN A 175 -0.38 30.41 -9.85
CA GLN A 175 -1.24 31.47 -10.37
C GLN A 175 -2.72 31.07 -10.37
N HIS A 176 -3.03 29.82 -10.68
CA HIS A 176 -4.40 29.34 -10.66
C HIS A 176 -4.94 29.20 -9.23
N PHE A 177 -4.16 28.66 -8.30
CA PHE A 177 -4.51 28.59 -6.89
C PHE A 177 -4.81 29.97 -6.28
N LYS A 178 -4.00 30.98 -6.61
CA LYS A 178 -4.17 32.37 -6.13
C LYS A 178 -5.47 33.03 -6.56
N GLN A 179 -6.20 32.46 -7.51
CA GLN A 179 -7.53 32.95 -7.91
C GLN A 179 -8.59 32.65 -6.85
N TYR A 180 -8.38 31.62 -6.03
CA TYR A 180 -9.42 31.08 -5.13
C TYR A 180 -8.96 30.86 -3.69
N LEU A 181 -7.65 30.85 -3.43
CA LEU A 181 -7.05 30.62 -2.12
C LEU A 181 -5.93 31.63 -1.84
N ASP A 182 -5.78 31.95 -0.55
CA ASP A 182 -4.61 32.69 -0.08
C ASP A 182 -3.32 31.90 -0.40
N PRO A 183 -2.28 32.53 -0.98
CA PRO A 183 -0.98 31.90 -1.21
C PRO A 183 -0.43 31.09 -0.04
N ASP A 184 -0.65 31.54 1.20
CA ASP A 184 -0.14 30.89 2.42
C ASP A 184 -0.85 29.56 2.72
N LEU A 185 -1.98 29.28 2.05
CA LEU A 185 -2.83 28.10 2.28
C LEU A 185 -2.73 27.03 1.19
N ILE A 186 -2.04 27.30 0.08
CA ILE A 186 -2.04 26.45 -1.13
C ILE A 186 -1.71 24.98 -0.83
N ASN A 187 -0.65 24.74 -0.04
CA ASN A 187 -0.20 23.38 0.25
C ASN A 187 -0.99 22.70 1.38
N VAL A 188 -1.92 23.39 2.04
CA VAL A 188 -2.58 22.93 3.27
C VAL A 188 -3.99 22.38 3.00
N TYR A 189 -4.49 22.50 1.76
CA TYR A 189 -5.85 22.09 1.42
C TYR A 189 -6.12 20.60 1.72
N SER A 190 -5.22 19.71 1.29
CA SER A 190 -5.32 18.26 1.51
C SER A 190 -5.43 17.89 3.00
N LEU A 191 -4.67 18.59 3.85
CA LEU A 191 -4.73 18.40 5.30
C LEU A 191 -6.11 18.73 5.87
N GLN A 192 -6.70 19.85 5.45
CA GLN A 192 -8.03 20.26 5.89
C GLN A 192 -9.13 19.35 5.32
N HIS A 193 -8.93 18.86 4.10
CA HIS A 193 -9.85 17.91 3.50
C HIS A 193 -9.84 16.55 4.22
N ALA A 194 -8.66 16.02 4.53
CA ALA A 194 -8.52 14.80 5.32
C ALA A 194 -9.15 14.96 6.71
N LYS A 195 -8.94 16.12 7.36
CA LYS A 195 -9.58 16.48 8.63
C LYS A 195 -11.11 16.39 8.56
N ALA A 196 -11.73 16.86 7.48
CA ALA A 196 -13.19 16.85 7.32
C ALA A 196 -13.76 15.42 7.42
N ILE A 197 -13.12 14.47 6.76
CA ILE A 197 -13.54 13.07 6.75
C ILE A 197 -13.21 12.40 8.08
N TYR A 198 -11.98 12.59 8.58
CA TYR A 198 -11.53 11.94 9.82
C TYR A 198 -12.34 12.37 11.04
N ASP A 199 -12.45 13.67 11.30
CA ASP A 199 -13.20 14.19 12.45
C ASP A 199 -14.69 13.86 12.29
N GLY A 200 -15.20 13.94 11.04
CA GLY A 200 -16.57 13.60 10.70
C GLY A 200 -16.92 12.16 11.07
N GLN A 201 -16.19 11.19 10.52
CA GLN A 201 -16.44 9.77 10.77
C GLN A 201 -16.28 9.42 12.25
N ARG A 202 -15.21 9.89 12.89
CA ARG A 202 -15.02 9.65 14.33
C ARG A 202 -16.11 10.28 15.19
N GLY A 203 -16.65 11.42 14.76
CA GLY A 203 -17.82 12.06 15.38
C GLY A 203 -19.11 11.25 15.21
N THR A 204 -19.22 10.44 14.15
CA THR A 204 -20.35 9.54 13.92
C THR A 204 -20.22 8.23 14.70
N THR A 205 -19.03 7.62 14.74
CA THR A 205 -18.80 6.35 15.44
C THR A 205 -17.31 6.13 15.73
N LEU A 206 -17.01 5.41 16.81
CA LEU A 206 -15.67 4.91 17.15
C LEU A 206 -15.50 3.40 16.87
N ASN A 207 -16.59 2.73 16.46
CA ASN A 207 -16.60 1.29 16.18
C ASN A 207 -15.98 0.93 14.82
N LYS A 208 -15.55 1.93 14.04
CA LYS A 208 -14.98 1.76 12.71
C LYS A 208 -13.81 2.71 12.52
N ARG A 209 -12.62 2.19 12.23
CA ARG A 209 -11.44 3.02 11.99
C ARG A 209 -11.59 3.81 10.68
N VAL A 210 -11.05 5.01 10.66
CA VAL A 210 -10.96 5.82 9.45
C VAL A 210 -9.80 5.31 8.59
N PHE A 211 -10.02 5.19 7.29
CA PHE A 211 -8.96 5.01 6.31
C PHE A 211 -9.18 5.96 5.13
N ILE A 212 -8.19 6.82 4.87
CA ILE A 212 -8.23 7.81 3.77
C ILE A 212 -7.05 7.58 2.85
N LEU A 213 -7.31 7.26 1.58
CA LEU A 213 -6.32 7.34 0.51
C LEU A 213 -6.40 8.75 -0.11
N THR A 214 -5.33 9.54 -0.10
CA THR A 214 -5.33 10.95 -0.59
C THR A 214 -4.17 11.24 -1.54
N ARG A 215 -4.38 12.11 -2.55
CA ARG A 215 -3.41 12.31 -3.64
C ARG A 215 -2.32 13.32 -3.30
N SER A 216 -2.61 14.17 -2.32
CA SER A 216 -1.73 15.22 -1.84
C SER A 216 -1.59 15.14 -0.32
N ALA A 217 -0.52 15.75 0.18
CA ALA A 217 -0.12 15.69 1.56
C ALA A 217 0.47 17.01 2.07
N TYR A 218 0.40 17.18 3.38
CA TYR A 218 1.08 18.25 4.10
C TYR A 218 1.58 17.72 5.44
N ALA A 219 2.50 18.44 6.07
CA ALA A 219 3.07 18.01 7.34
C ALA A 219 1.99 17.78 8.41
N GLY A 220 2.00 16.59 9.01
CA GLY A 220 1.08 16.18 10.07
C GLY A 220 -0.27 15.69 9.57
N GLN A 221 -0.39 15.33 8.29
CA GLN A 221 -1.61 14.77 7.73
C GLN A 221 -1.85 13.34 8.20
N HIS A 222 -0.79 12.57 8.50
CA HIS A 222 -0.88 11.20 9.04
C HIS A 222 -1.79 11.08 10.26
N ARG A 223 -1.92 12.13 11.09
CA ARG A 223 -2.83 12.13 12.25
C ARG A 223 -4.31 11.93 11.88
N TYR A 224 -4.65 12.13 10.62
CA TYR A 224 -5.99 11.92 10.06
C TYR A 224 -6.12 10.58 9.32
N ALA A 225 -5.29 9.59 9.68
CA ALA A 225 -5.32 8.22 9.14
C ALA A 225 -5.21 8.17 7.60
N THR A 226 -4.32 8.99 7.06
CA THR A 226 -4.10 9.07 5.61
C THR A 226 -2.99 8.15 5.12
N ALA A 227 -3.23 7.50 3.99
CA ALA A 227 -2.21 6.96 3.11
C ALA A 227 -2.14 7.81 1.84
N VAL A 228 -0.94 8.03 1.31
CA VAL A 228 -0.72 8.86 0.12
C VAL A 228 -0.30 7.99 -1.06
N TRP A 229 -0.79 8.29 -2.26
CA TRP A 229 -0.27 7.68 -3.48
C TRP A 229 0.38 8.69 -4.41
N SER A 230 1.25 8.22 -5.29
CA SER A 230 2.03 9.02 -6.24
C SER A 230 1.23 9.79 -7.30
N GLY A 231 -0.10 9.69 -7.33
CA GLY A 231 -0.92 10.25 -8.37
C GLY A 231 -0.83 9.51 -9.71
N ASP A 232 -1.27 10.20 -10.76
CA ASP A 232 -1.58 9.65 -12.07
C ASP A 232 -0.30 9.46 -12.89
N THR A 233 0.42 8.39 -12.59
CA THR A 233 1.73 8.08 -13.19
C THR A 233 1.61 7.26 -14.48
N CYS A 234 2.69 7.12 -15.24
CA CYS A 234 2.70 6.38 -16.50
C CYS A 234 3.38 5.02 -16.40
N ALA A 235 2.90 4.03 -17.14
CA ALA A 235 3.52 2.72 -17.31
C ALA A 235 4.84 2.82 -18.11
N THR A 236 5.93 3.14 -17.43
CA THR A 236 7.29 3.12 -17.99
C THR A 236 8.29 2.60 -16.94
N TRP A 237 9.41 2.06 -17.40
CA TRP A 237 10.51 1.65 -16.50
C TRP A 237 11.18 2.84 -15.79
N GLU A 238 11.17 4.03 -16.41
CA GLU A 238 11.66 5.26 -15.78
C GLU A 238 10.76 5.66 -14.61
N THR A 239 9.43 5.59 -14.79
CA THR A 239 8.47 5.88 -13.72
C THR A 239 8.67 4.94 -12.54
N LEU A 240 8.81 3.62 -12.78
CA LEU A 240 9.08 2.64 -11.72
C LEU A 240 10.37 2.99 -10.95
N ARG A 241 11.45 3.35 -11.65
CA ARG A 241 12.71 3.81 -11.02
C ARG A 241 12.51 5.02 -10.11
N ARG A 242 11.70 5.99 -10.53
CA ARG A 242 11.43 7.21 -9.75
C ARG A 242 10.51 6.99 -8.56
N CYS A 243 9.58 6.02 -8.66
CA CYS A 243 8.65 5.71 -7.57
C CYS A 243 9.38 5.23 -6.31
N ILE A 244 10.47 4.47 -6.45
CA ILE A 244 11.23 3.91 -5.33
C ILE A 244 11.77 5.01 -4.40
N PRO A 245 12.61 5.96 -4.88
CA PRO A 245 13.09 7.05 -4.05
C PRO A 245 11.99 8.04 -3.68
N SER A 246 10.94 8.19 -4.49
CA SER A 246 9.80 9.04 -4.09
C SER A 246 9.14 8.53 -2.81
N GLY A 247 8.94 7.22 -2.69
CA GLY A 247 8.28 6.61 -1.55
C GLY A 247 9.07 6.72 -0.25
N PHE A 248 10.34 6.29 -0.23
CA PHE A 248 11.10 6.35 1.02
C PHE A 248 11.49 7.78 1.42
N ASN A 249 11.65 8.71 0.46
CA ASN A 249 11.85 10.13 0.80
C ASN A 249 10.58 10.72 1.39
N PHE A 250 9.41 10.38 0.84
CA PHE A 250 8.12 10.76 1.43
C PHE A 250 8.01 10.23 2.87
N CYS A 251 8.28 8.95 3.09
CA CYS A 251 8.22 8.37 4.44
C CYS A 251 9.26 8.93 5.41
N ALA A 252 10.41 9.39 4.92
CA ALA A 252 11.41 10.09 5.74
C ALA A 252 10.91 11.47 6.25
N THR A 253 9.86 12.06 5.64
CA THR A 253 9.26 13.31 6.11
C THR A 253 8.36 13.14 7.35
N GLY A 254 8.13 11.89 7.79
CA GLY A 254 7.29 11.55 8.95
C GLY A 254 5.92 10.93 8.59
N GLU A 255 5.56 10.91 7.31
CA GLU A 255 4.32 10.31 6.80
C GLU A 255 4.56 8.84 6.39
N ALA A 256 4.18 7.89 7.25
CA ALA A 256 4.63 6.50 7.10
C ALA A 256 3.81 5.62 6.12
N PHE A 257 2.72 6.14 5.54
CA PHE A 257 1.85 5.38 4.63
C PHE A 257 1.88 5.91 3.20
N TRP A 258 2.48 5.11 2.31
CA TRP A 258 2.69 5.41 0.90
C TRP A 258 2.27 4.23 0.00
N THR A 259 1.77 4.53 -1.20
CA THR A 259 1.56 3.55 -2.28
C THR A 259 1.77 4.18 -3.66
N VAL A 260 1.65 3.33 -4.67
CA VAL A 260 1.67 3.68 -6.09
C VAL A 260 0.49 2.99 -6.79
N ASP A 261 0.26 3.35 -8.04
CA ASP A 261 -0.55 2.55 -8.96
C ASP A 261 0.33 1.48 -9.59
N ILE A 262 0.14 0.21 -9.21
CA ILE A 262 0.92 -0.89 -9.78
C ILE A 262 0.73 -0.94 -11.29
N GLY A 263 1.83 -0.74 -12.02
CA GLY A 263 1.86 -0.66 -13.48
C GLY A 263 1.64 0.74 -14.05
N GLY A 264 1.51 1.78 -13.22
CA GLY A 264 1.19 3.14 -13.64
C GLY A 264 -0.30 3.35 -13.92
N PHE A 265 -0.79 4.57 -13.81
CA PHE A 265 -2.17 4.92 -14.11
C PHE A 265 -2.46 4.81 -15.62
N PHE A 266 -1.65 5.46 -16.45
CA PHE A 266 -1.74 5.46 -17.92
C PHE A 266 -0.80 4.42 -18.54
N ILE A 267 -1.32 3.48 -19.32
CA ILE A 267 -0.51 2.48 -20.04
C ILE A 267 -0.13 2.92 -21.45
N ASN A 268 -0.97 3.71 -22.10
CA ASN A 268 -0.78 4.14 -23.48
C ASN A 268 -0.15 5.55 -23.57
N TYR A 269 0.21 5.97 -24.78
CA TYR A 269 0.63 7.32 -25.11
C TYR A 269 -0.48 8.08 -25.85
N ASP A 270 -0.88 9.25 -25.34
CA ASP A 270 -1.69 10.23 -26.05
C ASP A 270 -0.83 11.41 -26.49
N LYS A 271 -0.82 11.69 -27.79
CA LYS A 271 -0.05 12.79 -28.38
C LYS A 271 -0.59 14.18 -28.04
N GLU A 272 -1.84 14.29 -27.60
CA GLU A 272 -2.49 15.57 -27.28
C GLU A 272 -2.40 15.91 -25.78
N MET A 273 -1.97 14.97 -24.93
CA MET A 273 -1.91 15.11 -23.48
C MET A 273 -0.54 14.67 -22.94
N TRP A 274 0.29 15.63 -22.56
CA TRP A 274 1.67 15.37 -22.12
C TRP A 274 1.76 14.48 -20.88
N PHE A 275 0.73 14.37 -20.06
CA PHE A 275 0.74 13.52 -18.89
C PHE A 275 0.37 12.06 -19.21
N TRP A 276 -0.24 11.80 -20.36
CA TRP A 276 -0.68 10.47 -20.78
C TRP A 276 0.45 9.82 -21.59
N ARG A 277 1.50 9.36 -20.90
CA ARG A 277 2.76 8.91 -21.54
C ARG A 277 3.24 7.53 -21.09
N GLY A 278 2.36 6.53 -21.13
CA GLY A 278 2.74 5.12 -21.01
C GLY A 278 3.35 4.55 -22.30
N ASP A 279 4.16 3.51 -22.18
CA ASP A 279 4.92 2.93 -23.30
C ASP A 279 4.18 1.81 -24.07
N TYR A 280 2.96 1.45 -23.66
CA TYR A 280 2.31 0.18 -24.02
C TYR A 280 0.91 0.38 -24.62
N SER A 281 0.84 0.42 -25.95
CA SER A 281 -0.43 0.58 -26.67
C SER A 281 -1.19 -0.73 -26.89
N GLU A 282 -0.52 -1.90 -26.87
CA GLU A 282 -1.21 -3.18 -27.08
C GLU A 282 -2.03 -3.61 -25.85
N GLY A 283 -3.35 -3.66 -26.02
CA GLY A 283 -4.29 -3.90 -24.92
C GLY A 283 -4.79 -2.61 -24.26
N TYR A 284 -4.49 -1.45 -24.85
CA TYR A 284 -5.21 -0.20 -24.57
C TYR A 284 -6.69 -0.36 -24.93
N ARG A 285 -7.58 -0.11 -23.97
CA ARG A 285 -9.04 -0.24 -24.14
C ARG A 285 -9.75 1.07 -24.50
N GLY A 286 -9.00 2.14 -24.76
CA GLY A 286 -9.60 3.46 -24.94
C GLY A 286 -9.76 4.22 -23.61
N THR A 287 -10.23 5.46 -23.72
CA THR A 287 -10.62 6.28 -22.58
C THR A 287 -12.05 5.96 -22.17
N THR A 288 -12.32 6.04 -20.86
CA THR A 288 -13.68 6.01 -20.29
C THR A 288 -14.49 7.16 -20.90
N ASP A 289 -15.42 6.87 -21.82
CA ASP A 289 -16.25 7.87 -22.51
C ASP A 289 -17.49 8.28 -21.69
N GLY A 290 -17.71 7.61 -20.55
CA GLY A 290 -18.81 7.89 -19.64
C GLY A 290 -20.17 7.41 -20.13
N SER A 291 -20.21 6.66 -21.24
CA SER A 291 -21.43 6.05 -21.78
C SER A 291 -21.87 4.80 -20.98
N LEU A 292 -23.07 4.29 -21.30
CA LEU A 292 -23.58 3.03 -20.76
C LEU A 292 -22.96 1.78 -21.45
N LEU A 293 -22.05 1.97 -22.42
CA LEU A 293 -21.34 0.87 -23.11
C LEU A 293 -20.12 0.36 -22.33
N GLU A 294 -19.94 0.85 -21.10
CA GLU A 294 -18.95 0.35 -20.17
C GLU A 294 -19.51 -0.83 -19.34
N PRO A 295 -18.78 -1.94 -19.16
CA PRO A 295 -17.36 -2.11 -19.48
C PRO A 295 -17.15 -2.29 -20.98
N ASP A 296 -16.06 -1.74 -21.51
CA ASP A 296 -15.71 -1.91 -22.92
C ASP A 296 -15.66 -3.42 -23.22
N PRO A 297 -16.57 -3.97 -24.07
CA PRO A 297 -16.59 -5.38 -24.40
C PRO A 297 -15.32 -5.81 -25.17
N GLN A 298 -14.53 -4.84 -25.65
CA GLN A 298 -13.23 -5.02 -26.28
C GLN A 298 -12.06 -4.79 -25.32
N ASP A 299 -12.32 -4.63 -24.01
CA ASP A 299 -11.29 -4.59 -22.97
C ASP A 299 -10.56 -5.92 -22.90
N THR A 300 -9.54 -5.98 -23.72
CA THR A 300 -8.64 -7.10 -23.88
C THR A 300 -7.39 -6.95 -23.02
N GLY A 301 -7.42 -5.98 -22.09
CA GLY A 301 -6.34 -5.39 -21.30
C GLY A 301 -5.07 -6.21 -21.09
N CYS A 302 -3.95 -5.49 -21.03
CA CYS A 302 -2.64 -6.05 -20.70
C CYS A 302 -2.15 -7.09 -21.72
N ARG A 303 -2.31 -6.85 -23.03
CA ARG A 303 -1.84 -7.78 -24.08
C ARG A 303 -0.32 -7.71 -24.28
N ASP A 304 0.27 -6.52 -24.17
CA ASP A 304 1.70 -6.33 -24.34
C ASP A 304 2.49 -7.12 -23.28
N LEU A 305 3.35 -8.05 -23.72
CA LEU A 305 4.18 -8.85 -22.80
C LEU A 305 5.20 -8.00 -22.04
N GLY A 306 5.66 -6.88 -22.61
CA GLY A 306 6.50 -5.89 -21.95
C GLY A 306 5.76 -5.17 -20.82
N PHE A 307 4.45 -4.88 -21.00
CA PHE A 307 3.63 -4.34 -19.92
C PHE A 307 3.42 -5.37 -18.82
N ARG A 308 3.17 -6.64 -19.17
CA ARG A 308 3.02 -7.71 -18.18
C ARG A 308 4.28 -7.87 -17.32
N GLU A 309 5.46 -7.80 -17.93
CA GLU A 309 6.71 -7.81 -17.19
C GLU A 309 6.83 -6.59 -16.27
N LEU A 310 6.61 -5.38 -16.79
CA LEU A 310 6.65 -4.16 -15.99
C LEU A 310 5.69 -4.25 -14.79
N TYR A 311 4.46 -4.70 -15.02
CA TYR A 311 3.46 -4.87 -13.97
C TYR A 311 3.91 -5.87 -12.90
N VAL A 312 4.49 -7.02 -13.28
CA VAL A 312 5.05 -7.99 -12.32
C VAL A 312 6.15 -7.33 -11.47
N ARG A 313 7.08 -6.59 -12.08
CA ARG A 313 8.16 -5.92 -11.34
C ARG A 313 7.66 -4.82 -10.42
N TRP A 314 6.64 -4.09 -10.86
CA TRP A 314 6.00 -3.06 -10.04
C TRP A 314 5.21 -3.68 -8.88
N LEU A 315 4.55 -4.82 -9.11
CA LEU A 315 3.83 -5.56 -8.08
C LEU A 315 4.79 -6.15 -7.04
N GLN A 316 5.94 -6.66 -7.48
CA GLN A 316 7.03 -7.10 -6.61
C GLN A 316 7.50 -5.97 -5.69
N TYR A 317 7.73 -4.77 -6.24
CA TYR A 317 8.03 -3.56 -5.46
C TYR A 317 6.89 -3.22 -4.48
N ALA A 318 5.65 -3.16 -4.96
CA ALA A 318 4.49 -2.76 -4.16
C ALA A 318 4.12 -3.75 -3.04
N THR A 319 4.55 -5.01 -3.14
CA THR A 319 4.38 -6.02 -2.09
C THR A 319 5.06 -5.59 -0.78
N PHE A 320 6.10 -4.76 -0.87
CA PHE A 320 6.87 -4.25 0.27
C PHE A 320 6.70 -2.73 0.45
N LEU A 321 5.56 -2.19 0.01
CA LEU A 321 5.14 -0.83 0.36
C LEU A 321 4.22 -0.81 1.58
N PRO A 322 4.08 0.35 2.25
CA PRO A 322 3.14 0.49 3.33
C PRO A 322 1.71 0.15 2.95
N LEU A 323 1.31 0.37 1.69
CA LEU A 323 0.02 -0.03 1.15
C LEU A 323 0.17 -0.75 -0.20
N PHE A 324 -0.62 -1.82 -0.42
CA PHE A 324 -0.49 -2.71 -1.58
C PHE A 324 -1.68 -2.61 -2.55
N ARG A 325 -1.65 -1.61 -3.45
CA ARG A 325 -2.77 -1.24 -4.33
C ARG A 325 -2.46 -1.43 -5.82
N SER A 326 -3.38 -2.05 -6.54
CA SER A 326 -3.38 -2.09 -8.01
C SER A 326 -4.52 -1.23 -8.53
N HIS A 327 -4.21 -0.37 -9.49
CA HIS A 327 -5.12 0.62 -10.04
C HIS A 327 -4.59 1.16 -11.38
N GLY A 328 -5.48 1.69 -12.21
CA GLY A 328 -5.19 2.45 -13.42
C GLY A 328 -6.40 2.54 -14.34
N THR A 329 -6.27 3.28 -15.44
CA THR A 329 -7.39 3.62 -16.34
C THR A 329 -7.53 2.67 -17.52
N ASP A 330 -6.62 2.80 -18.47
CA ASP A 330 -6.77 2.39 -19.85
C ASP A 330 -6.39 0.94 -20.13
N ALA A 331 -6.31 0.15 -19.06
CA ALA A 331 -6.37 -1.30 -19.04
C ALA A 331 -6.84 -1.82 -17.68
N SER A 332 -7.68 -2.85 -17.70
CA SER A 332 -8.09 -3.64 -16.53
C SER A 332 -6.88 -4.21 -15.77
N ARG A 333 -6.95 -4.32 -14.44
CA ARG A 333 -5.80 -4.69 -13.57
C ARG A 333 -5.99 -5.96 -12.74
N GLU A 334 -7.09 -6.67 -12.97
CA GLU A 334 -7.35 -7.92 -12.26
C GLU A 334 -6.33 -8.99 -12.66
N VAL A 335 -5.99 -9.90 -11.74
CA VAL A 335 -4.86 -10.84 -11.92
C VAL A 335 -4.99 -11.72 -13.16
N TRP A 336 -6.22 -12.13 -13.51
CA TRP A 336 -6.51 -12.95 -14.68
C TRP A 336 -6.35 -12.21 -16.02
N ARG A 337 -6.13 -10.89 -16.02
CA ARG A 337 -5.73 -10.15 -17.23
C ARG A 337 -4.28 -10.44 -17.64
N PHE A 338 -3.46 -10.95 -16.73
CA PHE A 338 -2.04 -11.22 -16.94
C PHE A 338 -1.75 -12.68 -17.31
N GLY A 339 -2.77 -13.53 -17.41
CA GLY A 339 -2.64 -14.93 -17.78
C GLY A 339 -3.54 -15.84 -16.93
N GLU A 340 -3.29 -17.14 -17.02
CA GLU A 340 -3.97 -18.18 -16.25
C GLU A 340 -2.98 -18.90 -15.33
N VAL A 341 -3.51 -19.72 -14.42
CA VAL A 341 -2.71 -20.57 -13.52
C VAL A 341 -1.67 -21.37 -14.33
N GLY A 342 -0.41 -21.36 -13.90
CA GLY A 342 0.69 -22.02 -14.61
C GLY A 342 1.41 -21.13 -15.63
N THR A 343 0.92 -19.92 -15.89
CA THR A 343 1.61 -18.95 -16.76
C THR A 343 2.53 -18.05 -15.93
N PRO A 344 3.72 -17.68 -16.46
CA PRO A 344 4.79 -17.09 -15.64
C PRO A 344 4.42 -15.73 -15.02
N PHE A 345 3.65 -14.89 -15.73
CA PHE A 345 3.21 -13.61 -15.17
C PHE A 345 2.14 -13.78 -14.09
N TYR A 346 1.13 -14.62 -14.34
CA TYR A 346 0.07 -14.91 -13.37
C TYR A 346 0.65 -15.51 -12.08
N ASP A 347 1.49 -16.54 -12.22
CA ASP A 347 2.07 -17.23 -11.07
C ASP A 347 2.99 -16.32 -10.26
N ALA A 348 3.77 -15.45 -10.93
CA ALA A 348 4.56 -14.43 -10.25
C ALA A 348 3.65 -13.46 -9.47
N ILE A 349 2.60 -12.93 -10.08
CA ILE A 349 1.65 -12.03 -9.40
C ILE A 349 1.04 -12.70 -8.17
N VAL A 350 0.52 -13.92 -8.32
CA VAL A 350 -0.10 -14.66 -7.21
C VAL A 350 0.90 -15.00 -6.12
N LYS A 351 2.15 -15.36 -6.46
CA LYS A 351 3.23 -15.61 -5.49
C LYS A 351 3.45 -14.41 -4.56
N TYR A 352 3.55 -13.21 -5.12
CA TYR A 352 3.80 -12.00 -4.30
C TYR A 352 2.56 -11.51 -3.56
N ILE A 353 1.35 -11.68 -4.12
CA ILE A 353 0.12 -11.47 -3.35
C ILE A 353 0.10 -12.40 -2.13
N ARG A 354 0.38 -13.70 -2.30
CA ARG A 354 0.43 -14.64 -1.17
C ARG A 354 1.51 -14.28 -0.16
N LEU A 355 2.70 -13.90 -0.62
CA LEU A 355 3.79 -13.47 0.26
C LEU A 355 3.39 -12.29 1.14
N ARG A 356 2.65 -11.30 0.61
CA ARG A 356 2.11 -10.18 1.42
C ARG A 356 1.29 -10.69 2.61
N TYR A 357 0.40 -11.66 2.39
CA TYR A 357 -0.47 -12.19 3.44
C TYR A 357 0.28 -13.10 4.39
N GLN A 358 1.28 -13.84 3.92
CA GLN A 358 2.15 -14.60 4.81
C GLN A 358 2.93 -13.67 5.75
N LEU A 359 3.33 -12.47 5.29
CA LEU A 359 4.01 -11.46 6.09
C LEU A 359 3.05 -10.62 6.97
N MET A 360 1.75 -10.93 7.02
CA MET A 360 0.77 -10.10 7.72
C MET A 360 1.12 -9.86 9.20
N PRO A 361 1.55 -10.86 10.01
CA PRO A 361 1.95 -10.61 11.40
C PRO A 361 3.12 -9.63 11.52
N TYR A 362 4.11 -9.71 10.62
CA TYR A 362 5.23 -8.77 10.56
C TYR A 362 4.74 -7.37 10.18
N ILE A 363 3.98 -7.24 9.10
CA ILE A 363 3.52 -5.95 8.57
C ILE A 363 2.59 -5.26 9.56
N TYR A 364 1.64 -5.98 10.16
CA TYR A 364 0.70 -5.41 11.10
C TYR A 364 1.39 -4.93 12.38
N SER A 365 2.40 -5.67 12.83
CA SER A 365 3.25 -5.24 13.94
C SER A 365 4.02 -3.97 13.60
N LEU A 366 4.56 -3.84 12.38
CA LEU A 366 5.19 -2.59 11.94
C LEU A 366 4.19 -1.42 11.86
N THR A 367 2.95 -1.66 11.43
CA THR A 367 1.87 -0.64 11.45
C THR A 367 1.59 -0.16 12.87
N ALA A 368 1.55 -1.07 13.85
CA ALA A 368 1.41 -0.69 15.25
C ALA A 368 2.62 0.12 15.76
N GLN A 369 3.84 -0.22 15.35
CA GLN A 369 5.04 0.57 15.69
C GLN A 369 4.97 2.01 15.15
N ILE A 370 4.36 2.24 13.99
CA ILE A 370 4.14 3.62 13.48
C ILE A 370 3.28 4.42 14.47
N THR A 371 2.23 3.79 14.98
CA THR A 371 1.27 4.41 15.90
C THR A 371 1.85 4.60 17.30
N LEU A 372 2.40 3.53 17.87
CA LEU A 372 2.82 3.46 19.26
C LEU A 372 4.22 4.07 19.48
N ASN A 373 5.09 3.99 18.49
CA ASN A 373 6.52 4.30 18.62
C ASN A 373 7.05 5.26 17.54
N SER A 374 6.16 5.94 16.79
CA SER A 374 6.56 6.87 15.72
C SER A 374 7.51 6.25 14.69
N TYR A 375 7.34 4.95 14.42
CA TYR A 375 8.18 4.22 13.48
C TYR A 375 7.87 4.58 12.01
N THR A 376 8.69 4.08 11.09
CA THR A 376 8.40 4.10 9.65
C THR A 376 8.87 2.79 9.02
N MET A 377 7.99 2.17 8.22
CA MET A 377 8.25 0.85 7.63
C MET A 377 8.94 0.91 6.27
N LEU A 378 8.76 1.99 5.49
CA LEU A 378 9.47 2.18 4.23
C LEU A 378 10.63 3.14 4.45
N ARG A 379 11.87 2.64 4.43
CA ARG A 379 13.01 3.37 4.99
C ARG A 379 14.13 3.48 3.96
N ALA A 380 14.65 4.69 3.82
CA ALA A 380 15.93 4.90 3.15
C ALA A 380 17.03 4.20 3.94
N ILE A 381 17.89 3.45 3.26
CA ILE A 381 18.92 2.61 3.91
C ILE A 381 19.87 3.46 4.76
N ALA A 382 20.18 4.68 4.30
CA ALA A 382 21.00 5.65 5.02
C ALA A 382 20.50 6.00 6.43
N LEU A 383 19.21 5.82 6.74
CA LEU A 383 18.67 6.07 8.09
C LEU A 383 19.08 5.00 9.10
N ASP A 384 19.32 3.77 8.64
CA ASP A 384 19.72 2.63 9.49
C ASP A 384 21.23 2.36 9.40
N PHE A 385 21.90 2.89 8.37
CA PHE A 385 23.34 2.75 8.11
C PHE A 385 24.01 4.11 7.83
N PRO A 386 23.90 5.10 8.74
CA PRO A 386 24.38 6.47 8.49
C PRO A 386 25.90 6.57 8.31
N ASP A 387 26.65 5.62 8.86
CA ASP A 387 28.12 5.55 8.77
C ASP A 387 28.62 4.87 7.48
N ASP A 388 27.71 4.34 6.65
CA ASP A 388 28.04 3.73 5.37
C ASP A 388 27.82 4.72 4.21
N PRO A 389 28.89 5.33 3.66
CA PRO A 389 28.76 6.34 2.62
C PRO A 389 28.12 5.80 1.33
N ASN A 390 28.17 4.48 1.10
CA ASN A 390 27.58 3.86 -0.10
C ASN A 390 26.04 3.82 -0.05
N THR A 391 25.44 4.10 1.12
CA THR A 391 23.99 4.07 1.29
C THR A 391 23.31 5.41 1.07
N LEU A 392 24.08 6.51 1.03
CA LEU A 392 23.55 7.88 0.95
C LEU A 392 22.84 8.17 -0.38
N ASP A 393 23.42 7.71 -1.49
CA ASP A 393 22.87 7.89 -2.84
C ASP A 393 22.18 6.62 -3.38
N LEU A 394 21.89 5.65 -2.51
CA LEU A 394 21.31 4.36 -2.91
C LEU A 394 19.80 4.51 -3.11
N ILE A 395 19.39 4.70 -4.36
CA ILE A 395 18.00 5.03 -4.74
C ILE A 395 17.15 3.85 -5.23
N ASP A 396 17.77 2.70 -5.48
CA ASP A 396 17.14 1.53 -6.10
C ASP A 396 17.05 0.31 -5.16
N GLN A 397 17.25 0.57 -3.86
CA GLN A 397 17.08 -0.37 -2.76
C GLN A 397 16.53 0.38 -1.54
N TYR A 398 15.79 -0.32 -0.67
CA TYR A 398 15.25 0.25 0.56
C TYR A 398 15.03 -0.83 1.62
N LEU A 399 14.84 -0.43 2.87
CA LEU A 399 14.45 -1.34 3.95
C LEU A 399 12.93 -1.33 4.15
N PHE A 400 12.35 -2.53 4.29
CA PHE A 400 10.97 -2.75 4.69
C PHE A 400 10.92 -3.28 6.13
N GLY A 401 10.59 -2.38 7.06
CA GLY A 401 10.96 -2.50 8.46
C GLY A 401 12.49 -2.47 8.62
N SER A 402 13.02 -3.00 9.71
CA SER A 402 14.48 -3.06 9.94
C SER A 402 15.13 -4.33 9.40
N ALA A 403 14.33 -5.32 9.00
CA ALA A 403 14.81 -6.67 8.68
C ALA A 403 15.07 -6.89 7.19
N LEU A 404 14.18 -6.41 6.31
CA LEU A 404 14.15 -6.79 4.90
C LEU A 404 14.73 -5.70 4.00
N LEU A 405 15.84 -5.97 3.33
CA LEU A 405 16.41 -5.16 2.25
C LEU A 405 15.79 -5.57 0.92
N ILE A 406 14.98 -4.68 0.34
CA ILE A 406 14.23 -4.92 -0.89
C ILE A 406 14.97 -4.31 -2.07
N CYS A 407 15.14 -5.09 -3.14
CA CYS A 407 15.90 -4.70 -4.32
C CYS A 407 15.06 -4.81 -5.61
N PRO A 408 14.15 -3.85 -5.89
CA PRO A 408 13.27 -3.86 -7.07
C PRO A 408 13.98 -4.00 -8.42
N VAL A 409 13.48 -4.85 -9.32
CA VAL A 409 14.03 -4.90 -10.70
C VAL A 409 13.40 -3.77 -11.51
N THR A 410 14.23 -2.88 -12.05
CA THR A 410 13.75 -1.63 -12.69
C THR A 410 14.16 -1.47 -14.16
N LYS A 411 14.47 -2.58 -14.82
CA LYS A 411 14.74 -2.65 -16.26
C LYS A 411 14.08 -3.90 -16.86
N PRO A 412 13.68 -3.86 -18.14
CA PRO A 412 13.13 -5.03 -18.80
C PRO A 412 14.22 -6.09 -18.96
N MET A 413 13.85 -7.35 -18.68
CA MET A 413 14.73 -8.50 -18.80
C MET A 413 14.17 -9.55 -19.77
N TYR A 414 12.86 -9.60 -20.01
CA TYR A 414 12.23 -10.61 -20.86
C TYR A 414 11.59 -10.00 -22.11
N TYR A 415 10.97 -8.83 -22.00
CA TYR A 415 10.25 -8.19 -23.09
C TYR A 415 10.43 -6.67 -23.07
N GLN A 416 10.68 -6.10 -24.25
CA GLN A 416 10.47 -4.68 -24.50
C GLN A 416 9.00 -4.42 -24.87
N ARG A 417 8.64 -3.14 -25.05
CA ARG A 417 7.34 -2.76 -25.62
C ARG A 417 7.04 -3.47 -26.94
N ASN A 418 5.76 -3.60 -27.28
CA ASN A 418 5.23 -4.36 -28.41
C ASN A 418 5.60 -5.85 -28.35
N SER A 419 5.68 -6.41 -27.13
CA SER A 419 5.96 -7.83 -26.90
C SER A 419 7.29 -8.35 -27.50
N ILE A 420 8.28 -7.47 -27.75
CA ILE A 420 9.56 -7.85 -28.36
C ILE A 420 10.42 -8.58 -27.34
N SER A 421 10.72 -9.86 -27.58
CA SER A 421 11.49 -10.69 -26.63
C SER A 421 12.96 -10.30 -26.51
N ILE A 422 13.48 -10.33 -25.29
CA ILE A 422 14.90 -10.12 -24.95
C ILE A 422 15.51 -11.48 -24.59
N ARG A 423 16.48 -11.96 -25.38
CA ARG A 423 17.05 -13.31 -25.22
C ARG A 423 18.31 -13.33 -24.35
N ASP A 424 19.21 -12.39 -24.57
CA ASP A 424 20.58 -12.45 -24.02
C ASP A 424 20.79 -11.61 -22.74
N GLU A 425 19.72 -11.03 -22.18
CA GLU A 425 19.82 -10.26 -20.93
C GLU A 425 19.95 -11.20 -19.72
N PRO A 426 21.00 -11.05 -18.89
CA PRO A 426 21.11 -11.78 -17.63
C PRO A 426 19.91 -11.50 -16.73
N LYS A 427 19.34 -12.54 -16.13
CA LYS A 427 18.23 -12.44 -15.18
C LYS A 427 18.76 -12.17 -13.77
N THR A 428 19.60 -11.14 -13.65
CA THR A 428 20.30 -10.74 -12.43
C THR A 428 20.37 -9.22 -12.30
N ARG A 429 20.58 -8.73 -11.08
CA ARG A 429 20.92 -7.31 -10.82
C ARG A 429 22.01 -7.19 -9.78
N CYS A 430 22.80 -6.13 -9.87
CA CYS A 430 23.69 -5.73 -8.80
C CYS A 430 22.88 -5.20 -7.61
N VAL A 431 23.29 -5.57 -6.40
CA VAL A 431 22.70 -5.18 -5.12
C VAL A 431 23.83 -4.87 -4.16
N TYR A 432 23.84 -3.67 -3.58
CA TYR A 432 24.76 -3.33 -2.50
C TYR A 432 24.22 -3.84 -1.16
N LEU A 433 25.03 -4.58 -0.41
CA LEU A 433 24.70 -5.02 0.94
C LEU A 433 25.42 -4.09 1.93
N PRO A 434 24.70 -3.33 2.78
CA PRO A 434 25.32 -2.39 3.73
C PRO A 434 26.32 -3.04 4.69
N ILE A 435 27.35 -2.29 5.10
CA ILE A 435 28.35 -2.72 6.09
C ILE A 435 27.72 -2.98 7.48
N GLY A 436 28.47 -3.66 8.35
CA GLY A 436 28.12 -3.79 9.77
C GLY A 436 27.11 -4.89 10.09
N SER A 437 26.67 -5.66 9.09
CA SER A 437 25.88 -6.87 9.26
C SER A 437 26.07 -7.80 8.06
N ARG A 438 25.94 -9.10 8.28
CA ARG A 438 25.72 -10.08 7.22
C ARG A 438 24.25 -10.13 6.82
N TRP A 439 24.02 -10.67 5.64
CA TRP A 439 22.73 -10.66 4.98
C TRP A 439 22.39 -12.04 4.45
N TYR A 440 21.21 -12.54 4.80
CA TYR A 440 20.66 -13.79 4.28
C TYR A 440 19.84 -13.51 3.03
N ASP A 441 20.11 -14.18 1.92
CA ASP A 441 19.15 -14.20 0.80
C ASP A 441 17.83 -14.83 1.27
N PHE A 442 16.71 -14.12 1.13
CA PHE A 442 15.41 -14.54 1.68
C PHE A 442 14.91 -15.87 1.10
N TRP A 443 15.31 -16.20 -0.13
CA TRP A 443 14.82 -17.37 -0.86
C TRP A 443 15.69 -18.60 -0.63
N THR A 444 17.01 -18.41 -0.60
CA THR A 444 17.99 -19.51 -0.52
C THR A 444 18.61 -19.66 0.85
N GLU A 445 18.51 -18.64 1.70
CA GLU A 445 19.14 -18.54 3.03
C GLU A 445 20.67 -18.55 2.98
N THR A 446 21.25 -18.35 1.79
CA THR A 446 22.70 -18.14 1.63
C THR A 446 23.10 -16.85 2.32
N ILE A 447 24.20 -16.88 3.06
CA ILE A 447 24.75 -15.71 3.76
C ILE A 447 25.72 -14.97 2.85
N HIS A 448 25.65 -13.65 2.89
CA HIS A 448 26.55 -12.73 2.23
C HIS A 448 27.10 -11.70 3.23
N GLU A 449 28.40 -11.43 3.17
CA GLU A 449 29.00 -10.35 3.94
C GLU A 449 28.49 -8.98 3.47
N GLY A 450 28.32 -8.05 4.39
CA GLY A 450 28.04 -6.65 4.11
C GLY A 450 29.25 -5.90 3.54
N GLY A 451 29.04 -4.68 3.06
CA GLY A 451 30.08 -3.82 2.50
C GLY A 451 30.46 -4.09 1.05
N GLN A 452 29.70 -4.92 0.35
CA GLN A 452 30.01 -5.33 -1.01
C GLN A 452 28.77 -5.36 -1.91
N THR A 453 29.01 -5.26 -3.21
CA THR A 453 27.98 -5.42 -4.24
C THR A 453 27.90 -6.87 -4.66
N HIS A 454 26.71 -7.46 -4.52
CA HIS A 454 26.38 -8.81 -4.92
C HIS A 454 25.60 -8.84 -6.24
N VAL A 455 25.82 -9.85 -7.09
CA VAL A 455 25.04 -10.08 -8.31
C VAL A 455 23.93 -11.07 -7.99
N ALA A 456 22.74 -10.54 -7.69
CA ALA A 456 21.60 -11.32 -7.20
C ALA A 456 20.71 -11.84 -8.34
N SER A 457 20.09 -13.00 -8.13
CA SER A 457 19.09 -13.56 -9.05
C SER A 457 17.84 -12.69 -9.11
N ALA A 458 17.37 -12.44 -10.33
CA ALA A 458 16.26 -11.54 -10.63
C ALA A 458 15.35 -12.11 -11.73
N SER A 459 15.12 -13.43 -11.72
CA SER A 459 14.13 -14.05 -12.61
C SER A 459 12.73 -13.43 -12.44
N LEU A 460 11.82 -13.65 -13.38
CA LEU A 460 10.49 -13.02 -13.35
C LEU A 460 9.74 -13.30 -12.04
N ASP A 461 9.90 -14.49 -11.47
CA ASP A 461 9.29 -14.93 -10.22
C ASP A 461 10.13 -14.60 -8.96
N THR A 462 11.32 -14.01 -9.11
CA THR A 462 12.26 -13.73 -8.02
C THR A 462 12.66 -12.26 -7.98
N LEU A 463 12.28 -11.59 -6.89
CA LEU A 463 12.75 -10.28 -6.47
C LEU A 463 13.91 -10.51 -5.49
N PRO A 464 15.11 -9.95 -5.70
CA PRO A 464 16.15 -10.04 -4.69
C PRO A 464 15.71 -9.37 -3.38
N ILE A 465 15.71 -10.14 -2.31
CA ILE A 465 15.35 -9.72 -0.96
C ILE A 465 16.42 -10.30 -0.03
N PHE A 466 17.00 -9.46 0.80
CA PHE A 466 17.99 -9.88 1.79
C PHE A 466 17.49 -9.57 3.19
N VAL A 467 17.69 -10.50 4.12
CA VAL A 467 17.32 -10.35 5.52
C VAL A 467 18.57 -10.05 6.32
N ARG A 468 18.56 -8.97 7.09
CA ARG A 468 19.65 -8.62 7.99
C ARG A 468 19.81 -9.71 9.05
N GLU A 469 21.03 -10.17 9.31
CA GLU A 469 21.29 -11.03 10.47
C GLU A 469 20.83 -10.35 11.78
N GLY A 470 20.40 -11.14 12.76
CA GLY A 470 19.77 -10.59 13.97
C GLY A 470 18.35 -10.07 13.73
N SER A 471 17.59 -10.71 12.84
CA SER A 471 16.19 -10.37 12.57
C SER A 471 15.24 -11.49 13.00
N ILE A 472 14.06 -11.11 13.49
CA ILE A 472 12.94 -12.01 13.73
C ILE A 472 11.78 -11.60 12.82
N ILE A 473 11.29 -12.53 12.00
CA ILE A 473 10.18 -12.29 11.06
C ILE A 473 9.06 -13.27 11.37
N PRO A 474 7.96 -12.82 12.02
CA PRO A 474 6.77 -13.63 12.16
C PRO A 474 5.97 -13.65 10.84
N MET A 475 5.60 -14.84 10.43
CA MET A 475 4.81 -15.12 9.25
C MET A 475 3.61 -15.99 9.62
N THR A 476 2.64 -16.10 8.73
CA THR A 476 1.50 -17.02 8.87
C THR A 476 1.20 -17.71 7.55
N GLN A 477 0.21 -18.60 7.56
CA GLN A 477 -0.27 -19.27 6.36
C GLN A 477 -0.97 -18.29 5.41
N VAL A 478 -1.07 -18.67 4.13
CA VAL A 478 -1.84 -17.89 3.16
C VAL A 478 -3.33 -17.93 3.52
N MET A 479 -3.97 -16.76 3.54
CA MET A 479 -5.41 -16.59 3.76
C MET A 479 -6.03 -15.76 2.62
N GLN A 480 -7.33 -15.89 2.39
CA GLN A 480 -8.11 -15.15 1.37
C GLN A 480 -8.32 -13.67 1.72
N TYR A 481 -8.32 -13.35 3.00
CA TYR A 481 -8.47 -12.03 3.60
C TYR A 481 -7.82 -12.08 4.99
N VAL A 482 -7.52 -10.92 5.58
CA VAL A 482 -6.96 -10.84 6.94
C VAL A 482 -7.92 -11.47 7.94
N ASP A 483 -7.38 -12.23 8.89
CA ASP A 483 -8.13 -12.91 9.95
C ASP A 483 -9.13 -13.98 9.49
N GLU A 484 -9.01 -14.52 8.28
CA GLU A 484 -9.81 -15.69 7.84
C GLU A 484 -9.68 -16.88 8.81
N VAL A 485 -8.45 -17.13 9.28
CA VAL A 485 -8.15 -18.17 10.27
C VAL A 485 -7.44 -17.49 11.44
N THR A 486 -8.23 -16.96 12.38
CA THR A 486 -7.75 -16.13 13.49
C THR A 486 -6.67 -16.81 14.34
N ASP A 487 -6.76 -18.13 14.54
CA ASP A 487 -5.87 -18.94 15.37
C ASP A 487 -4.76 -19.65 14.57
N ALA A 488 -4.56 -19.29 13.29
CA ALA A 488 -3.54 -19.89 12.45
C ALA A 488 -2.14 -19.88 13.10
N PRO A 489 -1.33 -20.93 12.86
CA PRO A 489 0.02 -20.98 13.39
C PRO A 489 0.85 -19.81 12.87
N TYR A 490 1.77 -19.34 13.71
CA TYR A 490 2.80 -18.40 13.28
C TYR A 490 4.10 -19.13 13.03
N GLU A 491 4.67 -18.90 11.86
CA GLU A 491 6.04 -19.27 11.54
C GLU A 491 6.96 -18.14 11.99
N ILE A 492 7.77 -18.37 13.03
CA ILE A 492 8.67 -17.37 13.60
C ILE A 492 10.08 -17.63 13.09
N ARG A 493 10.50 -16.91 12.04
CA ARG A 493 11.86 -17.04 11.50
C ARG A 493 12.84 -16.20 12.31
N VAL A 494 13.88 -16.83 12.85
CA VAL A 494 15.00 -16.18 13.55
C VAL A 494 16.24 -16.31 12.68
N TYR A 495 16.67 -15.21 12.07
CA TYR A 495 17.89 -15.12 11.27
C TYR A 495 19.07 -14.83 12.22
N ARG A 496 19.85 -15.87 12.50
CA ARG A 496 20.94 -15.86 13.50
C ARG A 496 22.14 -15.03 13.04
N GLY A 497 23.14 -14.91 13.90
CA GLY A 497 24.38 -14.14 13.68
C GLY A 497 24.52 -12.94 14.61
N ALA A 498 23.42 -12.47 15.18
CA ALA A 498 23.37 -11.39 16.16
C ALA A 498 22.11 -11.51 17.03
N ASP A 499 22.11 -10.81 18.18
CA ASP A 499 20.91 -10.66 19.00
C ASP A 499 19.79 -10.02 18.18
N ALA A 500 18.55 -10.49 18.38
CA ALA A 500 17.40 -10.03 17.62
C ALA A 500 16.21 -9.73 18.54
N ARG A 501 15.42 -8.73 18.19
CA ARG A 501 14.19 -8.40 18.93
C ARG A 501 13.07 -8.05 17.97
N PHE A 502 11.87 -8.51 18.30
CA PHE A 502 10.65 -8.15 17.60
C PHE A 502 9.46 -8.23 18.54
N THR A 503 8.49 -7.34 18.37
CA THR A 503 7.25 -7.36 19.14
C THR A 503 6.11 -7.68 18.21
N ILE A 504 5.45 -8.81 18.42
CA ILE A 504 4.19 -9.13 17.76
C ILE A 504 3.10 -8.25 18.39
N TYR A 505 2.30 -7.60 17.55
CA TYR A 505 1.11 -6.84 17.94
C TYR A 505 -0.15 -7.48 17.34
N GLU A 506 -1.18 -7.61 18.17
CA GLU A 506 -2.52 -8.05 17.78
C GLU A 506 -3.56 -7.14 18.44
N ASP A 507 -4.65 -6.82 17.76
CA ASP A 507 -5.81 -6.09 18.31
C ASP A 507 -7.11 -6.49 17.57
N GLU A 508 -8.20 -5.77 17.81
CA GLU A 508 -9.51 -6.03 17.18
C GLU A 508 -9.63 -5.57 15.71
N GLY A 509 -8.60 -4.92 15.15
CA GLY A 509 -8.53 -4.52 13.76
C GLY A 509 -9.33 -3.26 13.40
N ASP A 510 -10.66 -3.27 13.40
CA ASP A 510 -11.51 -2.20 12.82
C ASP A 510 -12.12 -1.25 13.85
N ASN A 511 -11.54 -1.08 15.03
CA ASN A 511 -12.08 -0.10 15.99
C ASN A 511 -10.99 0.68 16.71
N TYR A 512 -11.37 1.76 17.38
CA TYR A 512 -10.45 2.60 18.13
C TYR A 512 -10.15 2.11 19.56
N ASN A 513 -10.55 0.90 19.94
CA ASN A 513 -10.35 0.41 21.32
C ASN A 513 -8.86 0.24 21.68
N TYR A 514 -7.98 0.10 20.68
CA TYR A 514 -6.53 0.10 20.92
C TYR A 514 -6.03 1.40 21.58
N GLU A 515 -6.74 2.53 21.39
CA GLU A 515 -6.47 3.80 22.08
C GLU A 515 -6.77 3.72 23.59
N GLN A 516 -7.52 2.69 24.01
CA GLN A 516 -7.83 2.32 25.40
C GLN A 516 -7.11 1.03 25.81
N GLU A 517 -5.94 0.76 25.21
CA GLU A 517 -5.08 -0.41 25.50
C GLU A 517 -5.72 -1.78 25.20
N ALA A 518 -6.79 -1.83 24.39
CA ALA A 518 -7.35 -3.09 23.90
C ALA A 518 -6.53 -3.67 22.74
N PHE A 519 -5.32 -4.13 23.06
CA PHE A 519 -4.41 -4.85 22.18
C PHE A 519 -3.54 -5.81 22.99
N ALA A 520 -2.85 -6.73 22.32
CA ALA A 520 -1.89 -7.65 22.91
C ALA A 520 -0.50 -7.49 22.29
N LEU A 521 0.54 -7.58 23.12
CA LEU A 521 1.94 -7.56 22.72
C LEU A 521 2.64 -8.84 23.17
N VAL A 522 3.45 -9.42 22.28
CA VAL A 522 4.35 -10.53 22.62
C VAL A 522 5.77 -10.16 22.18
N ASN A 523 6.66 -9.97 23.15
CA ASN A 523 8.06 -9.63 22.89
C ASN A 523 8.89 -10.89 22.65
N LEU A 524 9.50 -10.97 21.48
CA LEU A 524 10.45 -11.99 21.07
C LEU A 524 11.87 -11.41 21.21
N SER A 525 12.75 -12.12 21.91
CA SER A 525 14.15 -11.71 22.10
C SER A 525 15.06 -12.91 21.91
N TRP A 526 15.81 -12.92 20.82
CA TRP A 526 16.85 -13.89 20.55
C TRP A 526 18.18 -13.38 21.08
N TYR A 527 18.88 -14.24 21.81
CA TYR A 527 20.21 -14.01 22.33
C TYR A 527 21.17 -14.99 21.67
N GLU A 528 22.04 -14.49 20.79
CA GLU A 528 22.93 -15.34 19.99
C GLU A 528 23.94 -16.06 20.89
N SER A 529 24.49 -15.36 21.87
CA SER A 529 25.54 -15.87 22.77
C SER A 529 25.15 -17.14 23.56
N CYS A 530 23.85 -17.34 23.83
CA CYS A 530 23.35 -18.51 24.55
C CYS A 530 22.42 -19.39 23.71
N ASN A 531 22.23 -19.08 22.42
CA ASN A 531 21.35 -19.79 21.49
C ASN A 531 19.90 -19.92 21.99
N GLN A 532 19.35 -18.85 22.59
CA GLN A 532 18.01 -18.87 23.18
C GLN A 532 17.10 -17.78 22.65
N LEU A 533 15.89 -18.19 22.26
CA LEU A 533 14.75 -17.30 22.02
C LEU A 533 13.91 -17.21 23.30
N LYS A 534 13.84 -16.02 23.88
CA LYS A 534 12.85 -15.68 24.90
C LYS A 534 11.58 -15.19 24.23
N ILE A 535 10.47 -15.86 24.52
CA ILE A 535 9.11 -15.42 24.21
C ILE A 535 8.54 -14.92 25.53
N SER A 536 8.33 -13.61 25.63
CA SER A 536 7.84 -12.99 26.86
C SER A 536 6.35 -13.27 27.04
N SER A 537 5.90 -13.18 28.29
CA SER A 537 4.50 -13.24 28.65
C SER A 537 3.74 -12.17 27.88
N ARG A 538 2.55 -12.54 27.38
CA ARG A 538 1.68 -11.65 26.63
C ARG A 538 1.26 -10.49 27.52
N GLN A 539 1.43 -9.27 27.02
CA GLN A 539 0.99 -8.05 27.68
C GLN A 539 -0.28 -7.54 27.02
N GLY A 540 -1.27 -7.10 27.80
CA GLY A 540 -2.55 -6.63 27.28
C GLY A 540 -3.50 -7.75 26.84
N SER A 541 -4.69 -7.34 26.42
CA SER A 541 -5.75 -8.23 25.96
C SER A 541 -6.79 -7.46 25.15
N PHE A 542 -7.54 -8.15 24.30
CA PHE A 542 -8.66 -7.57 23.56
C PHE A 542 -9.75 -8.62 23.29
N SER A 543 -10.92 -8.18 22.86
CA SER A 543 -12.03 -9.07 22.53
C SER A 543 -11.70 -9.95 21.31
N GLY A 544 -11.80 -11.26 21.45
CA GLY A 544 -11.44 -12.21 20.37
C GLY A 544 -9.96 -12.61 20.34
N LEU A 545 -9.15 -12.19 21.32
CA LEU A 545 -7.77 -12.62 21.46
C LEU A 545 -7.65 -14.16 21.49
N VAL A 546 -6.77 -14.69 20.66
CA VAL A 546 -6.39 -16.11 20.66
C VAL A 546 -5.51 -16.40 21.88
N THR A 547 -6.02 -17.21 22.80
CA THR A 547 -5.32 -17.51 24.07
C THR A 547 -4.21 -18.53 23.90
N GLU A 548 -4.38 -19.50 23.00
CA GLU A 548 -3.38 -20.51 22.65
C GLU A 548 -3.10 -20.48 21.14
N ARG A 549 -1.83 -20.32 20.74
CA ARG A 549 -1.42 -20.32 19.33
C ARG A 549 -0.19 -21.19 19.13
N GLN A 550 -0.17 -21.96 18.04
CA GLN A 550 1.03 -22.70 17.65
C GLN A 550 2.07 -21.74 17.07
N TYR A 551 3.31 -21.82 17.57
CA TYR A 551 4.48 -21.19 16.94
C TYR A 551 5.41 -22.26 16.39
N ASP A 552 5.66 -22.17 15.08
CA ASP A 552 6.69 -22.92 14.37
C ASP A 552 7.94 -22.04 14.26
N ILE A 553 8.84 -22.16 15.23
CA ILE A 553 10.05 -21.36 15.33
C ILE A 553 11.11 -21.97 14.43
N ILE A 554 11.60 -21.20 13.46
CA ILE A 554 12.62 -21.61 12.50
C ILE A 554 13.89 -20.80 12.76
N PHE A 555 14.91 -21.45 13.32
CA PHE A 555 16.24 -20.87 13.44
C PHE A 555 17.00 -21.07 12.13
N ILE A 556 17.46 -19.98 11.51
CA ILE A 556 18.15 -19.95 10.23
C ILE A 556 19.60 -19.52 10.47
N SER A 557 20.56 -20.31 9.98
CA SER A 557 22.00 -20.09 10.15
C SER A 557 22.79 -20.70 8.99
N GLU A 558 24.11 -20.52 8.99
CA GLU A 558 25.04 -21.21 8.07
C GLU A 558 24.88 -22.73 8.07
N GLU A 559 24.49 -23.31 9.21
CA GLU A 559 24.29 -24.76 9.35
C GLU A 559 22.92 -25.23 8.83
N GLY A 560 22.14 -24.34 8.21
CA GLY A 560 20.79 -24.57 7.72
C GLY A 560 19.70 -24.37 8.79
N ARG A 561 18.50 -24.85 8.48
CA ARG A 561 17.30 -24.67 9.32
C ARG A 561 17.26 -25.63 10.52
N GLU A 562 16.79 -25.14 11.65
CA GLU A 562 16.29 -25.93 12.77
C GLU A 562 14.88 -25.45 13.14
N THR A 563 13.92 -26.38 13.19
CA THR A 563 12.53 -26.05 13.54
C THR A 563 12.17 -26.58 14.92
N LYS A 564 11.48 -25.75 15.72
CA LYS A 564 10.83 -26.13 16.97
C LYS A 564 9.36 -25.70 16.91
N THR A 565 8.46 -26.63 17.19
CA THR A 565 7.02 -26.34 17.31
C THR A 565 6.64 -26.30 18.78
N ILE A 566 5.95 -25.24 19.19
CA ILE A 566 5.45 -25.03 20.55
C ILE A 566 4.02 -24.49 20.50
N ILE A 567 3.29 -24.66 21.61
CA ILE A 567 1.99 -24.01 21.82
C ILE A 567 2.20 -22.89 22.83
N PHE A 568 2.09 -21.64 22.38
CA PHE A 568 2.20 -20.47 23.22
C PHE A 568 0.85 -20.15 23.86
N LYS A 569 0.80 -20.11 25.19
CA LYS A 569 -0.43 -19.86 25.97
C LYS A 569 -0.50 -18.47 26.59
N GLY A 570 0.55 -17.66 26.42
CA GLY A 570 0.66 -16.32 26.99
C GLY A 570 1.69 -16.16 28.11
N ASP A 571 2.31 -17.25 28.59
CA ASP A 571 3.32 -17.22 29.65
C ASP A 571 4.76 -17.17 29.10
N ASP A 572 5.69 -16.62 29.90
CA ASP A 572 7.13 -16.59 29.60
C ASP A 572 7.65 -17.98 29.22
N MET A 573 8.37 -18.07 28.10
CA MET A 573 8.95 -19.31 27.61
C MET A 573 10.34 -19.06 27.00
N LEU A 574 11.23 -20.04 27.20
CA LEU A 574 12.55 -20.09 26.56
C LEU A 574 12.59 -21.25 25.57
N VAL A 575 13.05 -20.98 24.35
CA VAL A 575 13.24 -21.99 23.31
C VAL A 575 14.71 -21.96 22.89
N SER A 576 15.41 -23.07 23.11
CA SER A 576 16.83 -23.20 22.75
C SER A 576 17.01 -23.79 21.36
N SER A 577 17.93 -23.26 20.58
CA SER A 577 18.45 -23.91 19.36
C SER A 577 19.53 -24.93 19.76
N ALA A 578 19.51 -26.11 19.15
CA ALA A 578 20.45 -27.20 19.45
C ALA A 578 21.83 -26.99 18.79
N LYS A 579 21.94 -26.07 17.83
CA LYS A 579 23.14 -25.82 17.04
C LYS A 579 23.96 -24.66 17.64
N PRO A 580 25.15 -24.91 18.22
CA PRO A 580 25.98 -23.83 18.75
C PRO A 580 26.42 -22.90 17.63
N TYR A 581 26.35 -21.58 17.84
CA TYR A 581 26.98 -20.62 16.95
C TYR A 581 28.50 -20.72 17.10
N MET A 582 29.22 -21.23 16.09
CA MET A 582 30.67 -21.09 16.06
C MET A 582 31.02 -19.66 15.69
N GLN A 583 31.36 -18.83 16.68
CA GLN A 583 32.13 -17.61 16.44
C GLN A 583 33.46 -18.03 15.80
N THR A 584 33.60 -17.86 14.49
CA THR A 584 34.90 -17.84 13.83
C THR A 584 35.66 -16.63 14.39
N ASN A 585 36.46 -16.88 15.43
CA ASN A 585 37.41 -15.91 15.97
C ASN A 585 38.40 -15.53 14.86
N LEU A 586 38.18 -14.37 14.25
CA LEU A 586 39.09 -13.74 13.28
C LEU A 586 40.39 -13.20 13.92
N TYR A 587 40.75 -13.65 15.13
CA TYR A 587 41.95 -13.23 15.87
C TYR A 587 43.07 -14.28 15.94
N GLU A 588 42.93 -15.47 15.34
CA GLU A 588 43.98 -16.50 15.33
C GLU A 588 44.77 -16.63 14.01
N GLN A 589 44.66 -15.66 13.10
CA GLN A 589 45.58 -15.52 11.96
C GLN A 589 46.20 -14.11 11.94
N LEU A 590 47.07 -13.85 12.92
CA LEU A 590 48.11 -12.83 12.87
C LEU A 590 49.47 -13.50 12.76
#